data_AF-A0A4V6M265-F1
#
_entry.id   AF-A0A4V6M265-F1
#
_cell.length_a   1.000
_cell.length_b   1.000
_cell.length_c   1.000
_cell.angle_alpha   90.00
_cell.angle_beta   90.00
_cell.angle_gamma   90.00
#
_symmetry.space_group_name_H-M   'P 1'
#
loop_
_entity.id
_entity.type
_entity.pdbx_description
1 polymer ?
#
loop_
_entity_poly.entity_id
_entity_poly.type
_entity_poly.pdbx_seq_one_letter_code
_entity_poly.pdbx_strand_id
1 'polypeptide(L)'
;MKRETPPWLAPRTGYAHVPFCGHHCGYCDFAVISGHDHLIDHYLDALDLEMSGLGAPHPVETLFIGGGTPTYPNPDQFARLLATVNRWLPFGEWTVGSGQWAEKVSKAAPGVLDSSAHSAFSSTAHCPLPTAHSPREFSVESTPDSLTAEKAAIFAAHGGTRVSIGVQSFRPESLAALDRRHTAEQIPAAVAAVRANGLQLSLDLIFAAPGSTLETWAADLDAALALGPDHVSTYGLTYEKGTPLWKQRRGGLVAVVPEDDELAMYELAIDRLTAAGFEHYEVSNFARPGCRSRHNERYWANEAYFGFGAGAARYVGGVRELNTRDTKAYVRKVLSGESPTFQSERLEPRERAFETVGTQLRRLSGIARGRFAEQTGFGLDALLGDRLPRLVDAGLLADDGASVRLTRRGLFVADAVIEELMKALGE
;
A
#
# COMPACT_ATOMS: atom_id res chain seq x y z
N MET A 1 -26.58 13.91 -20.29
CA MET A 1 -25.29 13.43 -19.74
C MET A 1 -25.47 11.98 -19.30
N LYS A 2 -24.74 11.03 -19.89
CA LYS A 2 -24.64 9.70 -19.27
C LYS A 2 -23.98 9.91 -17.91
N ARG A 3 -24.66 9.56 -16.80
CA ARG A 3 -24.00 9.57 -15.48
C ARG A 3 -22.83 8.58 -15.58
N GLU A 4 -21.61 9.06 -15.36
CA GLU A 4 -20.47 8.17 -15.21
C GLU A 4 -20.77 7.17 -14.09
N THR A 5 -20.38 5.92 -14.28
CA THR A 5 -20.49 4.90 -13.24
C THR A 5 -19.68 5.36 -12.02
N PRO A 6 -20.24 5.36 -10.81
CA PRO A 6 -19.53 5.82 -9.63
C PRO A 6 -18.25 5.03 -9.34
N PRO A 7 -17.23 5.65 -8.71
CA PRO A 7 -15.93 5.00 -8.44
C PRO A 7 -16.01 3.84 -7.44
N TRP A 8 -17.06 3.75 -6.65
CA TRP A 8 -17.34 2.58 -5.77
C TRP A 8 -18.00 1.39 -6.49
N LEU A 9 -18.22 1.50 -7.80
CA LEU A 9 -18.74 0.41 -8.65
C LEU A 9 -17.81 0.09 -9.82
N ALA A 10 -17.26 1.13 -10.47
CA ALA A 10 -16.32 1.00 -11.58
C ALA A 10 -14.89 1.29 -11.09
N PRO A 11 -13.98 0.29 -11.12
CA PRO A 11 -12.61 0.48 -10.67
C PRO A 11 -11.87 1.56 -11.45
N ARG A 12 -11.17 2.43 -10.72
CA ARG A 12 -10.16 3.37 -11.26
C ARG A 12 -8.76 3.08 -10.71
N THR A 13 -8.63 1.97 -10.01
CA THR A 13 -7.47 1.55 -9.24
C THR A 13 -7.13 0.12 -9.60
N GLY A 14 -5.85 -0.16 -9.80
CA GLY A 14 -5.31 -1.50 -10.03
C GLY A 14 -4.34 -1.91 -8.94
N TYR A 15 -4.36 -3.20 -8.61
CA TYR A 15 -3.38 -3.87 -7.75
C TYR A 15 -2.84 -5.12 -8.43
N ALA A 16 -1.53 -5.31 -8.39
CA ALA A 16 -0.88 -6.56 -8.79
C ALA A 16 -0.01 -7.07 -7.65
N HIS A 17 -0.28 -8.29 -7.20
CA HIS A 17 0.52 -8.96 -6.18
C HIS A 17 1.73 -9.65 -6.81
N VAL A 18 2.91 -9.54 -6.19
CA VAL A 18 4.12 -10.28 -6.55
C VAL A 18 4.60 -11.04 -5.32
N PRO A 19 4.45 -12.37 -5.26
CA PRO A 19 4.64 -13.13 -4.02
C PRO A 19 6.11 -13.42 -3.70
N PHE A 20 7.04 -13.12 -4.61
CA PHE A 20 8.43 -13.55 -4.46
C PHE A 20 9.20 -12.66 -3.48
N CYS A 21 9.84 -13.31 -2.51
CA CYS A 21 10.79 -12.69 -1.60
C CYS A 21 12.07 -13.50 -1.61
N GLY A 22 13.22 -12.84 -1.46
CA GLY A 22 14.43 -13.59 -1.17
C GLY A 22 14.42 -14.22 0.23
N HIS A 23 13.60 -13.70 1.16
CA HIS A 23 13.42 -14.24 2.50
C HIS A 23 12.04 -13.93 3.08
N HIS A 24 11.46 -14.89 3.80
CA HIS A 24 10.19 -14.71 4.49
C HIS A 24 10.45 -14.13 5.88
N CYS A 25 10.26 -12.82 6.02
CA CYS A 25 10.43 -12.12 7.30
C CYS A 25 9.47 -12.69 8.35
N GLY A 26 9.95 -12.84 9.59
CA GLY A 26 9.26 -13.55 10.66
C GLY A 26 7.90 -12.97 11.08
N TYR A 27 7.64 -11.68 10.83
CA TYR A 27 6.36 -11.01 11.13
C TYR A 27 5.37 -11.02 9.95
N CYS A 28 5.82 -11.32 8.74
CA CYS A 28 5.06 -11.07 7.52
C CYS A 28 3.97 -12.14 7.29
N ASP A 29 2.72 -11.71 7.20
CA ASP A 29 1.56 -12.54 6.80
C ASP A 29 1.08 -12.25 5.37
N PHE A 30 1.95 -11.73 4.49
CA PHE A 30 1.60 -11.66 3.07
C PHE A 30 1.67 -13.03 2.40
N ALA A 31 0.97 -13.16 1.28
CA ALA A 31 1.02 -14.36 0.43
C ALA A 31 2.38 -14.43 -0.29
N VAL A 32 3.41 -14.90 0.41
CA VAL A 32 4.80 -14.88 -0.08
C VAL A 32 5.37 -16.28 -0.30
N ILE A 33 6.40 -16.34 -1.15
CA ILE A 33 7.20 -17.54 -1.39
C ILE A 33 8.68 -17.15 -1.53
N SER A 34 9.54 -17.89 -0.84
CA SER A 34 11.01 -17.73 -0.90
C SER A 34 11.69 -19.01 -1.36
N GLY A 35 12.82 -18.89 -2.05
CA GLY A 35 13.60 -20.03 -2.56
C GLY A 35 12.96 -20.79 -3.71
N HIS A 36 12.08 -20.14 -4.47
CA HIS A 36 11.33 -20.73 -5.59
C HIS A 36 11.46 -19.91 -6.88
N ASP A 37 12.66 -19.38 -7.13
CA ASP A 37 12.93 -18.42 -8.20
C ASP A 37 12.64 -18.99 -9.61
N HIS A 38 12.73 -20.31 -9.77
CA HIS A 38 12.33 -21.03 -10.99
C HIS A 38 10.85 -20.88 -11.36
N LEU A 39 9.99 -20.43 -10.44
CA LEU A 39 8.57 -20.18 -10.69
C LEU A 39 8.28 -18.76 -11.19
N ILE A 40 9.26 -17.84 -11.18
CA ILE A 40 9.00 -16.42 -11.49
C ILE A 40 8.45 -16.27 -12.92
N ASP A 41 9.07 -16.89 -13.91
CA ASP A 41 8.62 -16.75 -15.30
C ASP A 41 7.23 -17.37 -15.53
N HIS A 42 6.96 -18.54 -14.92
CA HIS A 42 5.64 -19.16 -14.94
C HIS A 42 4.59 -18.33 -14.21
N TYR A 43 4.97 -17.60 -13.15
CA TYR A 43 4.09 -16.67 -12.47
C TYR A 43 3.77 -15.46 -13.35
N LEU A 44 4.75 -14.92 -14.07
CA LEU A 44 4.52 -13.83 -15.02
C LEU A 44 3.63 -14.28 -16.20
N ASP A 45 3.79 -15.50 -16.69
CA ASP A 45 2.87 -16.11 -17.67
C ASP A 45 1.44 -16.19 -17.10
N ALA A 46 1.30 -16.69 -15.87
CA ALA A 46 0.02 -16.83 -15.20
C ALA A 46 -0.64 -15.46 -14.92
N LEU A 47 0.12 -14.47 -14.45
CA LEU A 47 -0.38 -13.12 -14.22
C LEU A 47 -0.90 -12.49 -15.52
N ASP A 48 -0.16 -12.65 -16.62
CA ASP A 48 -0.60 -12.15 -17.91
C ASP A 48 -1.91 -12.82 -18.37
N LEU A 49 -1.98 -14.15 -18.24
CA LEU A 49 -3.16 -14.91 -18.59
C LEU A 49 -4.38 -14.53 -17.73
N GLU A 50 -4.20 -14.32 -16.42
CA GLU A 50 -5.26 -13.83 -15.54
C GLU A 50 -5.75 -12.45 -15.98
N MET A 51 -4.83 -11.50 -16.18
CA MET A 51 -5.17 -10.14 -16.58
C MET A 51 -5.81 -10.10 -17.96
N SER A 52 -5.50 -11.05 -18.85
CA SER A 52 -6.15 -11.18 -20.15
C SER A 52 -7.65 -11.44 -20.06
N GLY A 53 -8.13 -11.96 -18.92
CA GLY A 53 -9.55 -12.10 -18.61
C GLY A 53 -10.33 -10.78 -18.61
N LEU A 54 -9.64 -9.63 -18.56
CA LEU A 54 -10.25 -8.32 -18.78
C LEU A 54 -10.78 -8.11 -20.21
N GLY A 55 -10.31 -8.89 -21.18
CA GLY A 55 -10.69 -8.86 -22.60
C GLY A 55 -10.16 -7.66 -23.40
N ALA A 56 -9.90 -6.53 -22.74
CA ALA A 56 -9.30 -5.33 -23.31
C ALA A 56 -8.57 -4.53 -22.21
N PRO A 57 -7.69 -3.58 -22.56
CA PRO A 57 -7.08 -2.68 -21.58
C PRO A 57 -8.12 -1.82 -20.83
N HIS A 58 -7.99 -1.70 -19.52
CA HIS A 58 -8.82 -0.83 -18.66
C HIS A 58 -7.95 0.25 -18.02
N PRO A 59 -7.98 1.50 -18.53
CA PRO A 59 -7.19 2.59 -17.97
C PRO A 59 -7.50 2.81 -16.49
N VAL A 60 -6.45 2.98 -15.69
CA VAL A 60 -6.56 3.26 -14.26
C VAL A 60 -5.90 4.59 -13.93
N GLU A 61 -6.44 5.24 -12.90
CA GLU A 61 -5.84 6.43 -12.32
C GLU A 61 -4.80 6.05 -11.27
N THR A 62 -4.94 4.93 -10.55
CA THR A 62 -3.85 4.44 -9.67
C THR A 62 -3.50 3.00 -9.95
N LEU A 63 -2.23 2.68 -9.80
CA LEU A 63 -1.69 1.34 -9.93
C LEU A 63 -0.70 1.08 -8.82
N PHE A 64 -0.83 -0.05 -8.13
CA PHE A 64 0.06 -0.44 -7.04
C PHE A 64 0.55 -1.86 -7.27
N ILE A 65 1.87 -2.05 -7.27
CA ILE A 65 2.50 -3.37 -7.31
C ILE A 65 3.10 -3.63 -5.93
N GLY A 66 2.58 -4.64 -5.24
CA GLY A 66 2.98 -4.96 -3.87
C GLY A 66 3.04 -6.46 -3.61
N GLY A 67 3.14 -6.84 -2.35
CA GLY A 67 3.02 -8.22 -1.89
C GLY A 67 4.25 -8.70 -1.16
N GLY A 68 4.98 -9.64 -1.75
CA GLY A 68 6.28 -10.05 -1.24
C GLY A 68 7.32 -8.95 -1.47
N THR A 69 8.04 -9.03 -2.59
CA THR A 69 9.00 -8.01 -2.99
C THR A 69 8.94 -7.85 -4.50
N PRO A 70 8.11 -6.93 -5.02
CA PRO A 70 7.98 -6.69 -6.47
C PRO A 70 9.30 -6.46 -7.21
N THR A 71 10.29 -5.92 -6.51
CA THR A 71 11.64 -5.66 -7.02
C THR A 71 12.61 -6.82 -6.82
N TYR A 72 12.19 -7.97 -6.29
CA TYR A 72 13.04 -9.16 -6.15
C TYR A 72 13.40 -9.81 -7.49
N PRO A 73 12.45 -10.04 -8.44
CA PRO A 73 12.78 -10.54 -9.77
C PRO A 73 13.93 -9.77 -10.44
N ASN A 74 14.66 -10.42 -11.34
CA ASN A 74 15.76 -9.77 -12.04
C ASN A 74 15.25 -8.59 -12.91
N PRO A 75 16.14 -7.70 -13.42
CA PRO A 75 15.73 -6.54 -14.21
C PRO A 75 14.81 -6.86 -15.40
N ASP A 76 15.09 -7.93 -16.15
CA ASP A 76 14.28 -8.36 -17.30
C ASP A 76 12.88 -8.82 -16.88
N GLN A 77 12.79 -9.61 -15.81
CA GLN A 77 11.53 -10.07 -15.23
C GLN A 77 10.72 -8.91 -14.65
N PHE A 78 11.38 -7.94 -14.02
CA PHE A 78 10.72 -6.74 -13.50
C PHE A 78 10.19 -5.86 -14.64
N ALA A 79 10.95 -5.65 -15.71
CA ALA A 79 10.49 -4.96 -16.91
C ALA A 79 9.29 -5.70 -17.54
N ARG A 80 9.34 -7.03 -17.63
CA ARG A 80 8.25 -7.87 -18.13
C ARG A 80 6.97 -7.74 -17.29
N LEU A 81 7.11 -7.72 -15.96
CA LEU A 81 6.00 -7.47 -15.03
C LEU A 81 5.35 -6.11 -15.33
N LEU A 82 6.14 -5.04 -15.37
CA LEU A 82 5.65 -3.68 -15.61
C LEU A 82 4.97 -3.54 -16.97
N ALA A 83 5.54 -4.14 -18.02
CA ALA A 83 4.94 -4.16 -19.35
C ALA A 83 3.60 -4.91 -19.37
N THR A 84 3.50 -6.04 -18.66
CA THR A 84 2.27 -6.83 -18.54
C THR A 84 1.18 -6.01 -17.86
N VAL A 85 1.51 -5.40 -16.71
CA VAL A 85 0.53 -4.62 -15.95
C VAL A 85 0.09 -3.37 -16.74
N ASN A 86 1.01 -2.62 -17.34
CA ASN A 86 0.66 -1.44 -18.15
C ASN A 86 -0.14 -1.79 -19.41
N ARG A 87 0.04 -2.98 -19.99
CA ARG A 87 -0.77 -3.41 -21.14
C ARG A 87 -2.25 -3.54 -20.76
N TRP A 88 -2.54 -4.12 -19.61
CA TRP A 88 -3.90 -4.44 -19.18
C TRP A 88 -4.54 -3.32 -18.34
N LEU A 89 -3.73 -2.59 -17.60
CA LEU A 89 -4.12 -1.47 -16.74
C LEU A 89 -3.30 -0.22 -17.12
N PRO A 90 -3.49 0.34 -18.33
CA PRO A 90 -2.68 1.44 -18.80
C PRO A 90 -2.78 2.65 -17.88
N PHE A 91 -1.62 3.11 -17.42
CA PHE A 91 -1.44 4.28 -16.58
C PHE A 91 -0.98 5.47 -17.43
N GLY A 92 -1.77 6.56 -17.47
CA GLY A 92 -1.44 7.78 -18.23
C GLY A 92 -2.53 8.24 -19.20
N GLU A 93 -2.22 9.20 -20.08
CA GLU A 93 -3.17 9.68 -21.10
C GLU A 93 -3.36 8.60 -22.17
N TRP A 94 -4.45 7.85 -22.04
CA TRP A 94 -4.89 6.93 -23.08
C TRP A 94 -5.79 7.67 -24.07
N THR A 95 -5.19 8.15 -25.17
CA THR A 95 -5.97 8.59 -26.33
C THR A 95 -6.50 7.36 -27.07
N VAL A 96 -7.82 7.22 -27.11
CA VAL A 96 -8.50 6.20 -27.92
C VAL A 96 -7.98 6.31 -29.36
N GLY A 97 -7.21 5.31 -29.82
CA GLY A 97 -6.64 5.26 -31.18
C GLY A 97 -5.12 5.35 -31.29
N SER A 98 -4.35 5.61 -30.22
CA SER A 98 -2.89 5.58 -30.29
C SER A 98 -2.34 4.20 -29.91
N GLY A 99 -2.26 3.29 -30.87
CA GLY A 99 -1.48 2.03 -30.77
C GLY A 99 0.04 2.23 -30.60
N GLN A 100 0.49 3.43 -30.23
CA GLN A 100 1.89 3.85 -30.18
C GLN A 100 2.60 3.53 -28.85
N TRP A 101 1.86 3.20 -27.79
CA TRP A 101 2.49 2.88 -26.49
C TRP A 101 3.25 1.54 -26.55
N ALA A 102 2.68 0.53 -27.20
CA ALA A 102 3.31 -0.78 -27.39
C ALA A 102 4.61 -0.70 -28.22
N GLU A 103 4.71 0.20 -29.20
CA GLU A 103 5.92 0.40 -30.01
C GLU A 103 7.05 1.13 -29.28
N LYS A 104 6.74 1.99 -28.29
CA LYS A 104 7.77 2.68 -27.48
C LYS A 104 8.41 1.73 -26.47
N VAL A 105 7.63 0.84 -25.86
CA VAL A 105 8.14 -0.14 -24.88
C VAL A 105 8.98 -1.23 -25.55
N SER A 106 8.62 -1.68 -26.76
CA SER A 106 9.38 -2.72 -27.46
C SER A 106 10.75 -2.28 -28.00
N LYS A 107 11.04 -0.98 -28.02
CA LYS A 107 12.30 -0.41 -28.56
C LYS A 107 13.31 0.00 -27.49
N ALA A 108 12.96 -0.09 -26.20
CA ALA A 108 13.88 0.15 -25.10
C ALA A 108 14.73 -1.11 -24.80
N ALA A 109 15.63 -1.46 -25.72
CA ALA A 109 16.73 -2.39 -25.44
C ALA A 109 17.88 -1.62 -24.75
N PRO A 110 18.69 -2.26 -23.90
CA PRO A 110 19.68 -1.57 -23.07
C PRO A 110 20.86 -1.09 -23.93
N GLY A 111 20.81 0.18 -24.34
CA GLY A 111 21.95 0.89 -24.92
C GLY A 111 22.73 1.60 -23.83
N VAL A 112 24.04 1.34 -23.76
CA VAL A 112 25.02 2.03 -22.92
C VAL A 112 24.80 3.55 -22.98
N LEU A 113 24.40 4.15 -21.85
CA LEU A 113 24.30 5.60 -21.73
C LEU A 113 25.70 6.21 -21.69
N ASP A 114 26.02 6.99 -22.71
CA ASP A 114 27.22 7.81 -22.84
C ASP A 114 27.34 8.80 -21.66
N SER A 115 28.42 8.64 -20.89
CA SER A 115 28.77 9.48 -19.76
C SER A 115 29.43 10.78 -20.24
N SER A 116 28.67 11.71 -20.79
CA SER A 116 29.20 13.04 -21.12
C SER A 116 28.13 14.15 -21.14
N ALA A 117 27.50 14.39 -19.98
CA ALA A 117 26.82 15.66 -19.70
C ALA A 117 26.86 15.98 -18.20
N HIS A 118 28.02 16.41 -17.71
CA HIS A 118 28.13 17.10 -16.43
C HIS A 118 27.89 18.60 -16.64
N SER A 119 26.71 19.09 -16.26
CA SER A 119 26.58 20.48 -15.81
C SER A 119 25.51 20.62 -14.73
N ALA A 120 25.98 21.03 -13.55
CA ALA A 120 25.29 21.72 -12.45
C ALA A 120 23.81 21.34 -12.15
N PHE A 121 23.59 20.26 -11.39
CA PHE A 121 22.37 20.10 -10.62
C PHE A 121 22.45 20.93 -9.34
N SER A 122 21.62 21.97 -9.25
CA SER A 122 21.38 22.70 -8.01
C SER A 122 20.67 21.78 -7.01
N SER A 123 21.23 21.69 -5.81
CA SER A 123 20.72 20.90 -4.69
C SER A 123 19.43 21.52 -4.11
N THR A 124 18.27 21.25 -4.70
CA THR A 124 16.94 21.38 -4.05
C THR A 124 15.86 20.76 -4.95
N ALA A 125 15.90 19.44 -5.16
CA ALA A 125 14.73 18.73 -5.68
C ALA A 125 13.82 18.34 -4.51
N HIS A 126 13.14 19.33 -3.94
CA HIS A 126 11.88 19.08 -3.23
C HIS A 126 10.83 18.77 -4.30
N CYS A 127 9.86 17.90 -3.97
CA CYS A 127 8.64 17.67 -4.73
C CYS A 127 8.27 18.92 -5.57
N PRO A 128 8.06 18.81 -6.89
CA PRO A 128 7.73 19.98 -7.70
C PRO A 128 6.60 20.75 -7.00
N LEU A 129 6.91 21.99 -6.58
CA LEU A 129 5.93 22.91 -6.01
C LEU A 129 4.68 22.93 -6.91
N PRO A 130 3.48 23.05 -6.32
CA PRO A 130 2.26 22.42 -6.79
C PRO A 130 1.78 23.00 -8.12
N THR A 131 2.25 22.45 -9.22
CA THR A 131 1.56 22.53 -10.50
C THR A 131 0.55 21.38 -10.53
N ALA A 132 -0.63 21.61 -9.95
CA ALA A 132 -1.82 20.76 -9.99
C ALA A 132 -1.61 19.28 -9.56
N HIS A 133 -2.33 18.85 -8.52
CA HIS A 133 -2.49 17.45 -8.15
C HIS A 133 -2.59 16.55 -9.39
N SER A 134 -1.57 15.74 -9.69
CA SER A 134 -1.76 14.67 -10.65
C SER A 134 -2.78 13.72 -10.02
N PRO A 135 -3.94 13.46 -10.64
CA PRO A 135 -4.91 12.49 -10.12
C PRO A 135 -4.40 11.04 -10.24
N ARG A 136 -3.13 10.86 -10.62
CA ARG A 136 -2.55 9.58 -11.00
C ARG A 136 -1.32 9.21 -10.17
N GLU A 137 -1.27 7.97 -9.72
CA GLU A 137 -0.16 7.36 -8.97
C GLU A 137 0.16 5.95 -9.49
N PHE A 138 1.42 5.68 -9.82
CA PHE A 138 1.93 4.33 -10.04
C PHE A 138 3.01 4.02 -9.00
N SER A 139 2.65 3.18 -8.04
CA SER A 139 3.45 2.82 -6.88
C SER A 139 4.01 1.39 -6.98
N VAL A 140 5.23 1.18 -6.48
CA VAL A 140 5.80 -0.16 -6.27
C VAL A 140 6.42 -0.30 -4.88
N GLU A 141 6.21 -1.45 -4.24
CA GLU A 141 6.90 -1.81 -3.00
C GLU A 141 8.29 -2.38 -3.27
N SER A 142 9.21 -2.16 -2.33
CA SER A 142 10.58 -2.63 -2.44
C SER A 142 11.24 -2.85 -1.08
N THR A 143 12.37 -3.56 -1.09
CA THR A 143 13.29 -3.67 0.04
C THR A 143 14.62 -3.01 -0.32
N PRO A 144 15.37 -2.48 0.67
CA PRO A 144 16.65 -1.82 0.41
C PRO A 144 17.66 -2.65 -0.41
N ASP A 145 17.67 -3.97 -0.22
CA ASP A 145 18.58 -4.90 -0.89
C ASP A 145 18.15 -5.29 -2.32
N SER A 146 16.91 -5.00 -2.73
CA SER A 146 16.38 -5.41 -4.04
C SER A 146 16.20 -4.27 -5.05
N LEU A 147 16.18 -3.00 -4.59
CA LEU A 147 16.08 -1.83 -5.45
C LEU A 147 17.43 -1.36 -5.98
N THR A 148 17.79 -1.79 -7.18
CA THR A 148 18.98 -1.27 -7.88
C THR A 148 18.66 0.02 -8.65
N ALA A 149 19.70 0.79 -8.99
CA ALA A 149 19.56 1.96 -9.86
C ALA A 149 18.94 1.62 -11.23
N GLU A 150 19.30 0.46 -11.79
CA GLU A 150 18.72 -0.07 -13.02
C GLU A 150 17.21 -0.34 -12.87
N LYS A 151 16.79 -1.02 -11.81
CA LYS A 151 15.35 -1.28 -11.56
C LYS A 151 14.57 0.02 -11.33
N ALA A 152 15.13 0.99 -10.62
CA ALA A 152 14.50 2.30 -10.44
C ALA A 152 14.31 3.03 -11.79
N ALA A 153 15.32 2.97 -12.68
CA ALA A 153 15.23 3.53 -14.02
C ALA A 153 14.21 2.80 -14.91
N ILE A 154 14.17 1.47 -14.85
CA ILE A 154 13.16 0.65 -15.53
C ILE A 154 11.76 1.05 -15.05
N PHE A 155 11.54 1.19 -13.74
CA PHE A 155 10.25 1.58 -13.18
C PHE A 155 9.80 2.97 -13.65
N ALA A 156 10.70 3.97 -13.58
CA ALA A 156 10.43 5.31 -14.06
C ALA A 156 10.10 5.33 -15.56
N ALA A 157 10.83 4.57 -16.38
CA ALA A 157 10.58 4.44 -17.82
C ALA A 157 9.20 3.82 -18.15
N HIS A 158 8.62 3.04 -17.23
CA HIS A 158 7.28 2.48 -17.33
C HIS A 158 6.19 3.37 -16.71
N GLY A 159 6.51 4.63 -16.37
CA GLY A 159 5.56 5.59 -15.83
C GLY A 159 5.37 5.51 -14.31
N GLY A 160 6.26 4.79 -13.60
CA GLY A 160 6.30 4.76 -12.15
C GLY A 160 6.44 6.17 -11.56
N THR A 161 5.76 6.44 -10.45
CA THR A 161 5.77 7.76 -9.79
C THR A 161 6.19 7.70 -8.34
N ARG A 162 6.05 6.55 -7.67
CA ARG A 162 6.31 6.41 -6.23
C ARG A 162 6.90 5.04 -5.89
N VAL A 163 7.87 5.01 -4.98
CA VAL A 163 8.44 3.77 -4.44
C VAL A 163 8.26 3.75 -2.93
N SER A 164 7.69 2.66 -2.40
CA SER A 164 7.63 2.39 -0.96
C SER A 164 8.74 1.42 -0.57
N ILE A 165 9.70 1.90 0.22
CA ILE A 165 10.81 1.09 0.70
C ILE A 165 10.49 0.63 2.12
N GLY A 166 10.37 -0.69 2.27
CA GLY A 166 10.31 -1.32 3.58
C GLY A 166 11.63 -1.16 4.32
N VAL A 167 11.76 -0.17 5.19
CA VAL A 167 12.95 -0.01 6.04
C VAL A 167 12.77 -0.75 7.36
N GLN A 168 11.57 -0.65 7.93
CA GLN A 168 11.14 -1.12 9.24
C GLN A 168 11.89 -0.46 10.41
N SER A 169 13.22 -0.49 10.41
CA SER A 169 14.09 0.12 11.41
C SER A 169 15.49 0.41 10.83
N PHE A 170 16.24 1.31 11.45
CA PHE A 170 17.66 1.55 11.20
C PHE A 170 18.56 0.85 12.22
N ARG A 171 17.97 0.12 13.18
CA ARG A 171 18.69 -0.58 14.24
C ARG A 171 18.91 -2.06 13.88
N PRO A 172 20.15 -2.56 13.89
CA PRO A 172 20.43 -3.97 13.62
C PRO A 172 19.63 -4.93 14.51
N GLU A 173 19.41 -4.59 15.77
CA GLU A 173 18.70 -5.41 16.74
C GLU A 173 17.21 -5.54 16.39
N SER A 174 16.57 -4.43 15.99
CA SER A 174 15.17 -4.43 15.57
C SER A 174 14.99 -5.14 14.23
N LEU A 175 15.93 -4.95 13.28
CA LEU A 175 15.93 -5.69 12.02
C LEU A 175 16.07 -7.20 12.24
N ALA A 176 16.97 -7.62 13.15
CA ALA A 176 17.13 -9.02 13.52
C ALA A 176 15.87 -9.59 14.20
N ALA A 177 15.23 -8.84 15.10
CA ALA A 177 13.99 -9.26 15.75
C ALA A 177 12.81 -9.41 14.77
N LEU A 178 12.79 -8.61 13.71
CA LEU A 178 11.83 -8.70 12.62
C LEU A 178 12.26 -9.70 11.52
N ASP A 179 13.42 -10.33 11.68
CA ASP A 179 14.01 -11.28 10.72
C ASP A 179 14.13 -10.67 9.31
N ARG A 180 14.60 -9.42 9.28
CA ARG A 180 14.92 -8.66 8.07
C ARG A 180 16.35 -8.96 7.64
N ARG A 181 16.54 -9.17 6.33
CA ARG A 181 17.88 -9.44 5.75
C ARG A 181 18.67 -8.22 5.35
N HIS A 182 18.00 -7.12 5.03
CA HIS A 182 18.70 -5.90 4.65
C HIS A 182 19.39 -5.30 5.86
N THR A 183 20.45 -4.53 5.62
CA THR A 183 21.15 -3.79 6.67
C THR A 183 20.91 -2.29 6.54
N ALA A 184 21.17 -1.53 7.61
CA ALA A 184 20.97 -0.08 7.60
C ALA A 184 21.83 0.61 6.53
N GLU A 185 23.01 0.06 6.22
CA GLU A 185 23.96 0.58 5.24
C GLU A 185 23.46 0.49 3.79
N GLN A 186 22.49 -0.39 3.52
CA GLN A 186 21.91 -0.55 2.18
C GLN A 186 20.81 0.50 1.89
N ILE A 187 20.22 1.10 2.93
CA ILE A 187 19.09 2.05 2.79
C ILE A 187 19.48 3.28 1.97
N PRO A 188 20.62 3.97 2.20
CA PRO A 188 20.98 5.16 1.44
C PRO A 188 21.10 4.93 -0.06
N ALA A 189 21.59 3.76 -0.49
CA ALA A 189 21.74 3.42 -1.90
C ALA A 189 20.37 3.26 -2.59
N ALA A 190 19.43 2.57 -1.95
CA ALA A 190 18.07 2.43 -2.46
C ALA A 190 17.35 3.79 -2.55
N VAL A 191 17.49 4.63 -1.52
CA VAL A 191 16.97 6.00 -1.50
C VAL A 191 17.57 6.85 -2.63
N ALA A 192 18.88 6.75 -2.86
CA ALA A 192 19.54 7.46 -3.96
C ALA A 192 19.02 7.00 -5.33
N ALA A 193 18.76 5.70 -5.52
CA ALA A 193 18.18 5.17 -6.75
C ALA A 193 16.78 5.74 -7.04
N VAL A 194 15.92 5.86 -6.02
CA VAL A 194 14.60 6.49 -6.15
C VAL A 194 14.74 7.96 -6.58
N ARG A 195 15.59 8.72 -5.86
CA ARG A 195 15.77 10.16 -6.10
C ARG A 195 16.39 10.47 -7.47
N ALA A 196 17.36 9.68 -7.91
CA ALA A 196 18.00 9.86 -9.21
C ALA A 196 17.02 9.76 -10.39
N ASN A 197 15.86 9.13 -10.18
CA ASN A 197 14.82 8.95 -11.18
C ASN A 197 13.60 9.87 -10.96
N GLY A 198 13.68 10.85 -10.04
CA GLY A 198 12.58 11.79 -9.78
C GLY A 198 11.32 11.15 -9.20
N LEU A 199 11.45 9.98 -8.60
CA LEU A 199 10.34 9.22 -8.01
C LEU A 199 10.06 9.72 -6.58
N GLN A 200 8.78 9.72 -6.19
CA GLN A 200 8.39 9.99 -4.81
C GLN A 200 8.88 8.88 -3.88
N LEU A 201 9.50 9.27 -2.77
CA LEU A 201 10.04 8.34 -1.77
C LEU A 201 9.08 8.14 -0.60
N SER A 202 8.67 6.89 -0.38
CA SER A 202 8.03 6.44 0.86
C SER A 202 8.94 5.52 1.65
N LEU A 203 8.98 5.70 2.97
CA LEU A 203 9.67 4.81 3.91
C LEU A 203 8.65 4.17 4.85
N ASP A 204 8.65 2.83 4.91
CA ASP A 204 7.78 2.08 5.80
C ASP A 204 8.56 1.65 7.04
N LEU A 205 8.04 1.99 8.21
CA LEU A 205 8.65 1.75 9.53
C LEU A 205 7.71 0.91 10.41
N ILE A 206 8.28 0.16 11.34
CA ILE A 206 7.53 -0.61 12.33
C ILE A 206 7.97 -0.17 13.73
N PHE A 207 7.03 0.29 14.55
CA PHE A 207 7.25 0.53 15.97
C PHE A 207 6.81 -0.69 16.80
N ALA A 208 7.16 -0.70 18.08
CA ALA A 208 6.94 -1.82 18.99
C ALA A 208 7.59 -3.14 18.53
N ALA A 209 8.69 -3.06 17.77
CA ALA A 209 9.53 -4.22 17.48
C ALA A 209 10.09 -4.81 18.80
N PRO A 210 10.29 -6.14 18.91
CA PRO A 210 10.76 -6.73 20.15
C PRO A 210 12.11 -6.15 20.59
N GLY A 211 12.18 -5.71 21.84
CA GLY A 211 13.38 -5.08 22.40
C GLY A 211 13.58 -3.61 22.01
N SER A 212 12.71 -3.03 21.18
CA SER A 212 12.72 -1.58 20.94
C SER A 212 12.24 -0.81 22.16
N THR A 213 12.79 0.38 22.34
CA THR A 213 12.40 1.37 23.36
C THR A 213 11.96 2.66 22.69
N LEU A 214 11.31 3.54 23.46
CA LEU A 214 10.92 4.86 22.97
C LEU A 214 12.13 5.66 22.44
N GLU A 215 13.30 5.52 23.08
CA GLU A 215 14.55 6.14 22.64
C GLU A 215 15.03 5.59 21.29
N THR A 216 15.04 4.26 21.11
CA THR A 216 15.46 3.67 19.83
C THR A 216 14.48 3.98 18.71
N TRP A 217 13.18 4.03 19.02
CA TRP A 217 12.15 4.44 18.06
C TRP A 217 12.30 5.91 17.66
N ALA A 218 12.57 6.79 18.63
CA ALA A 218 12.91 8.18 18.37
C ALA A 218 14.08 8.29 17.37
N ALA A 219 15.15 7.51 17.60
CA ALA A 219 16.32 7.50 16.73
C ALA A 219 16.03 6.95 15.31
N ASP A 220 15.08 6.03 15.16
CA ASP A 220 14.62 5.55 13.85
C ASP A 220 13.84 6.61 13.08
N LEU A 221 12.94 7.35 13.76
CA LEU A 221 12.24 8.48 13.16
C LEU A 221 13.21 9.57 12.70
N ASP A 222 14.24 9.88 13.50
CA ASP A 222 15.28 10.85 13.11
C ASP A 222 16.06 10.40 11.89
N ALA A 223 16.47 9.13 11.85
CA ALA A 223 17.18 8.56 10.72
C ALA A 223 16.31 8.58 9.45
N ALA A 224 15.02 8.25 9.56
CA ALA A 224 14.07 8.36 8.45
C ALA A 224 13.94 9.80 7.96
N LEU A 225 13.74 10.77 8.86
CA LEU A 225 13.63 12.19 8.52
C LEU A 225 14.90 12.74 7.87
N ALA A 226 16.07 12.31 8.32
CA ALA A 226 17.36 12.70 7.73
C ALA A 226 17.50 12.24 6.27
N LEU A 227 16.83 11.15 5.89
CA LEU A 227 16.76 10.71 4.49
C LEU A 227 15.81 11.55 3.64
N GLY A 228 15.05 12.50 4.22
CA GLY A 228 14.14 13.41 3.53
C GLY A 228 13.08 12.73 2.66
N PRO A 229 12.23 11.85 3.22
CA PRO A 229 11.14 11.20 2.48
C PRO A 229 10.00 12.17 2.18
N ASP A 230 9.23 11.85 1.13
CA ASP A 230 7.99 12.54 0.81
C ASP A 230 6.80 11.96 1.59
N HIS A 231 6.92 10.69 1.99
CA HIS A 231 5.91 9.92 2.67
C HIS A 231 6.54 8.97 3.71
N VAL A 232 5.89 8.78 4.85
CA VAL A 232 6.32 7.82 5.88
C VAL A 232 5.10 7.02 6.32
N SER A 233 5.25 5.70 6.35
CA SER A 233 4.26 4.78 6.92
C SER A 233 4.81 4.27 8.26
N THR A 234 4.04 4.31 9.32
CA THR A 234 4.40 3.75 10.63
C THR A 234 3.35 2.74 11.07
N TYR A 235 3.75 1.47 11.17
CA TYR A 235 2.89 0.37 11.57
C TYR A 235 3.25 -0.10 12.98
N GLY A 236 2.24 -0.33 13.82
CA GLY A 236 2.44 -1.09 15.05
C GLY A 236 2.68 -2.55 14.71
N LEU A 237 3.66 -3.18 15.36
CA LEU A 237 3.95 -4.58 15.10
C LEU A 237 2.76 -5.47 15.53
N THR A 238 2.09 -6.09 14.57
CA THR A 238 1.09 -7.12 14.84
C THR A 238 1.73 -8.51 14.85
N TYR A 239 1.27 -9.37 15.77
CA TYR A 239 1.70 -10.77 15.85
C TYR A 239 0.68 -11.66 15.16
N GLU A 240 0.80 -11.79 13.84
CA GLU A 240 -0.19 -12.52 13.03
C GLU A 240 -0.11 -14.04 13.22
N LYS A 241 -1.28 -14.65 13.43
CA LYS A 241 -1.38 -16.10 13.69
C LYS A 241 -0.83 -16.89 12.51
N GLY A 242 0.16 -17.74 12.78
CA GLY A 242 0.79 -18.61 11.77
C GLY A 242 2.20 -18.18 11.38
N THR A 243 2.55 -16.91 11.62
CA THR A 243 3.90 -16.38 11.36
C THR A 243 4.95 -16.97 12.32
N PRO A 244 6.24 -17.00 11.91
CA PRO A 244 7.33 -17.38 12.81
C PRO A 244 7.37 -16.57 14.11
N LEU A 245 7.21 -15.23 14.02
CA LEU A 245 7.28 -14.34 15.17
C LEU A 245 6.13 -14.58 16.16
N TRP A 246 4.92 -14.87 15.67
CA TRP A 246 3.81 -15.28 16.53
C TRP A 246 4.10 -16.59 17.28
N LYS A 247 4.72 -17.58 16.61
CA LYS A 247 5.12 -18.84 17.26
C LYS A 247 6.19 -18.60 18.34
N GLN A 248 7.15 -17.72 18.07
CA GLN A 248 8.18 -17.33 19.03
C GLN A 248 7.59 -16.62 20.25
N ARG A 249 6.70 -15.63 20.04
CA ARG A 249 5.94 -14.97 21.13
C ARG A 249 5.18 -16.00 21.97
N ARG A 250 4.39 -16.87 21.33
CA ARG A 250 3.61 -17.91 22.03
C ARG A 250 4.49 -18.88 22.81
N GLY A 251 5.72 -19.12 22.34
CA GLY A 251 6.73 -19.94 23.02
C GLY A 251 7.53 -19.21 24.09
N GLY A 252 7.26 -17.92 24.35
CA GLY A 252 8.02 -17.11 25.31
C GLY A 252 9.45 -16.75 24.87
N LEU A 253 9.77 -16.94 23.57
CA LEU A 253 11.09 -16.63 23.02
C LEU A 253 11.27 -15.14 22.68
N VAL A 254 10.17 -14.41 22.58
CA VAL A 254 10.14 -12.99 22.23
C VAL A 254 9.26 -12.25 23.22
N ALA A 255 9.81 -11.23 23.85
CA ALA A 255 9.07 -10.30 24.71
C ALA A 255 8.35 -9.27 23.84
N VAL A 256 7.07 -9.02 24.15
CA VAL A 256 6.26 -7.99 23.52
C VAL A 256 6.50 -6.67 24.22
N VAL A 257 6.54 -5.57 23.46
CA VAL A 257 6.59 -4.22 24.03
C VAL A 257 5.26 -3.98 24.79
N PRO A 258 5.29 -3.46 26.03
CA PRO A 258 4.07 -3.16 26.77
C PRO A 258 3.14 -2.19 26.01
N GLU A 259 1.82 -2.33 26.17
CA GLU A 259 0.83 -1.51 25.45
C GLU A 259 1.01 -0.01 25.70
N ASP A 260 1.37 0.39 26.93
CA ASP A 260 1.65 1.80 27.26
C ASP A 260 2.88 2.34 26.50
N ASP A 261 3.91 1.50 26.32
CA ASP A 261 5.12 1.88 25.57
C ASP A 261 4.84 1.91 24.07
N GLU A 262 4.05 0.97 23.55
CA GLU A 262 3.58 0.95 22.16
C GLU A 262 2.76 2.21 21.83
N LEU A 263 1.84 2.58 22.73
CA LEU A 263 1.08 3.82 22.63
C LEU A 263 1.99 5.05 22.62
N ALA A 264 2.95 5.12 23.55
CA ALA A 264 3.92 6.22 23.60
C ALA A 264 4.77 6.31 22.31
N MET A 265 5.13 5.18 21.71
CA MET A 265 5.81 5.14 20.41
C MET A 265 4.93 5.69 19.28
N TYR A 266 3.66 5.32 19.25
CA TYR A 266 2.74 5.82 18.24
C TYR A 266 2.48 7.33 18.39
N GLU A 267 2.28 7.80 19.63
CA GLU A 267 2.17 9.23 19.94
C GLU A 267 3.40 10.01 19.50
N LEU A 268 4.59 9.50 19.80
CA LEU A 268 5.85 10.10 19.39
C LEU A 268 5.96 10.19 17.86
N ALA A 269 5.54 9.16 17.13
CA ALA A 269 5.56 9.17 15.67
C ALA A 269 4.66 10.29 15.12
N ILE A 270 3.43 10.41 15.64
CA ILE A 270 2.48 11.45 15.23
C ILE A 270 3.09 12.84 15.48
N ASP A 271 3.57 13.10 16.69
CA ASP A 271 4.05 14.43 17.08
C ASP A 271 5.31 14.81 16.31
N ARG A 272 6.23 13.87 16.16
CA ARG A 272 7.53 14.13 15.51
C ARG A 272 7.40 14.31 14.00
N LEU A 273 6.61 13.49 13.32
CA LEU A 273 6.39 13.62 11.89
C LEU A 273 5.55 14.87 11.57
N THR A 274 4.55 15.19 12.39
CA THR A 274 3.77 16.43 12.24
C THR A 274 4.63 17.68 12.46
N ALA A 275 5.47 17.69 13.50
CA ALA A 275 6.42 18.78 13.75
C ALA A 275 7.44 18.95 12.62
N ALA A 276 7.79 17.86 11.93
CA ALA A 276 8.63 17.89 10.74
C ALA A 276 7.90 18.37 9.47
N GLY A 277 6.61 18.68 9.54
CA GLY A 277 5.79 19.21 8.45
C GLY A 277 5.16 18.14 7.55
N PHE A 278 4.94 16.93 8.08
CA PHE A 278 4.09 15.93 7.44
C PHE A 278 2.64 16.10 7.91
N GLU A 279 1.71 15.78 7.02
CA GLU A 279 0.30 15.64 7.31
C GLU A 279 0.00 14.18 7.66
N HIS A 280 -0.56 13.95 8.85
CA HIS A 280 -1.16 12.67 9.23
C HIS A 280 -2.54 12.57 8.57
N TYR A 281 -2.66 11.79 7.49
CA TYR A 281 -3.87 11.80 6.65
C TYR A 281 -4.75 10.55 6.82
N GLU A 282 -4.18 9.46 7.31
CA GLU A 282 -4.88 8.22 7.67
C GLU A 282 -4.09 7.48 8.77
N VAL A 283 -4.66 6.42 9.35
CA VAL A 283 -4.15 5.75 10.57
C VAL A 283 -2.62 5.56 10.63
N SER A 284 -1.99 5.06 9.58
CA SER A 284 -0.56 4.68 9.62
C SER A 284 0.36 5.63 8.85
N ASN A 285 -0.16 6.56 8.06
CA ASN A 285 0.59 7.23 7.01
C ASN A 285 0.62 8.75 7.16
N PHE A 286 1.81 9.26 6.86
CA PHE A 286 2.18 10.65 6.93
C PHE A 286 2.74 11.07 5.58
N ALA A 287 2.35 12.23 5.09
CA ALA A 287 2.81 12.72 3.79
C ALA A 287 3.19 14.20 3.85
N ARG A 288 4.19 14.60 3.07
CA ARG A 288 4.34 16.00 2.71
C ARG A 288 3.06 16.47 1.98
N PRO A 289 2.68 17.76 2.08
CA PRO A 289 1.54 18.28 1.34
C PRO A 289 1.62 17.92 -0.15
N GLY A 290 0.58 17.27 -0.67
CA GLY A 290 0.53 16.81 -2.07
C GLY A 290 1.07 15.40 -2.31
N CYS A 291 1.73 14.77 -1.33
CA CYS A 291 2.43 13.48 -1.46
C CYS A 291 1.69 12.30 -0.80
N ARG A 292 0.38 12.44 -0.51
CA ARG A 292 -0.43 11.33 0.04
C ARG A 292 -0.48 10.16 -0.94
N SER A 293 -0.50 8.93 -0.44
CA SER A 293 -0.73 7.77 -1.31
C SER A 293 -2.18 7.73 -1.76
N ARG A 294 -2.40 7.92 -3.05
CA ARG A 294 -3.72 7.86 -3.70
C ARG A 294 -4.28 6.46 -3.71
N HIS A 295 -3.42 5.44 -3.81
CA HIS A 295 -3.83 4.05 -3.67
C HIS A 295 -4.51 3.82 -2.32
N ASN A 296 -3.85 4.21 -1.22
CA ASN A 296 -4.38 4.05 0.13
C ASN A 296 -5.66 4.87 0.35
N GLU A 297 -5.71 6.12 -0.13
CA GLU A 297 -6.90 6.97 0.02
C GLU A 297 -8.15 6.35 -0.63
N ARG A 298 -8.01 5.70 -1.79
CA ARG A 298 -9.12 5.03 -2.48
C ARG A 298 -9.54 3.75 -1.81
N TYR A 299 -8.58 2.97 -1.29
CA TYR A 299 -8.89 1.78 -0.50
C TYR A 299 -9.71 2.15 0.75
N TRP A 300 -9.28 3.19 1.49
CA TRP A 300 -10.03 3.70 2.63
C TRP A 300 -11.32 4.42 2.25
N ALA A 301 -11.49 4.87 1.02
CA ALA A 301 -12.77 5.37 0.52
C ALA A 301 -13.79 4.24 0.23
N ASN A 302 -13.39 2.97 0.31
CA ASN A 302 -14.17 1.80 -0.14
C ASN A 302 -14.55 1.92 -1.64
N GLU A 303 -13.63 2.44 -2.44
CA GLU A 303 -13.78 2.47 -3.90
C GLU A 303 -13.50 1.10 -4.52
N ALA A 304 -14.02 0.87 -5.73
CA ALA A 304 -13.78 -0.36 -6.47
C ALA A 304 -12.33 -0.39 -6.98
N TYR A 305 -11.73 -1.58 -7.02
CA TYR A 305 -10.36 -1.80 -7.48
C TYR A 305 -10.20 -3.16 -8.16
N PHE A 306 -9.41 -3.19 -9.22
CA PHE A 306 -8.93 -4.43 -9.81
C PHE A 306 -7.80 -5.02 -8.96
N GLY A 307 -7.69 -6.34 -8.93
CA GLY A 307 -6.66 -7.07 -8.20
C GLY A 307 -6.31 -8.36 -8.91
N PHE A 308 -5.02 -8.63 -9.05
CA PHE A 308 -4.46 -9.75 -9.79
C PHE A 308 -3.25 -10.35 -9.08
N GLY A 309 -2.98 -11.64 -9.31
CA GLY A 309 -1.88 -12.38 -8.70
C GLY A 309 -2.29 -13.23 -7.50
N ALA A 310 -1.33 -14.01 -6.99
CA ALA A 310 -1.53 -14.90 -5.86
C ALA A 310 -1.88 -14.09 -4.59
N GLY A 311 -2.95 -14.48 -3.90
CA GLY A 311 -3.42 -13.80 -2.69
C GLY A 311 -4.00 -12.39 -2.90
N ALA A 312 -4.12 -11.93 -4.15
CA ALA A 312 -4.72 -10.63 -4.43
C ALA A 312 -6.23 -10.63 -4.15
N ALA A 313 -6.69 -9.59 -3.47
CA ALA A 313 -8.10 -9.26 -3.38
C ALA A 313 -8.51 -8.31 -4.52
N ARG A 314 -9.76 -8.35 -4.94
CA ARG A 314 -10.36 -7.36 -5.86
C ARG A 314 -11.78 -7.03 -5.42
N TYR A 315 -12.24 -5.83 -5.74
CA TYR A 315 -13.60 -5.37 -5.48
C TYR A 315 -14.17 -4.70 -6.72
N VAL A 316 -15.04 -5.41 -7.45
CA VAL A 316 -15.55 -4.97 -8.75
C VAL A 316 -17.06 -5.19 -8.79
N GLY A 317 -17.83 -4.16 -9.14
CA GLY A 317 -19.29 -4.29 -9.27
C GLY A 317 -20.01 -4.79 -8.01
N GLY A 318 -19.49 -4.45 -6.82
CA GLY A 318 -20.04 -4.90 -5.55
C GLY A 318 -19.69 -6.33 -5.14
N VAL A 319 -18.80 -7.02 -5.88
CA VAL A 319 -18.32 -8.36 -5.56
C VAL A 319 -16.86 -8.29 -5.12
N ARG A 320 -16.55 -8.91 -3.98
CA ARG A 320 -15.19 -9.09 -3.48
C ARG A 320 -14.72 -10.48 -3.76
N GLU A 321 -13.52 -10.59 -4.29
CA GLU A 321 -12.90 -11.88 -4.59
C GLU A 321 -11.47 -11.89 -4.06
N LEU A 322 -11.05 -13.05 -3.58
CA LEU A 322 -9.70 -13.30 -3.11
C LEU A 322 -9.13 -14.48 -3.88
N ASN A 323 -7.98 -14.28 -4.52
CA ASN A 323 -7.24 -15.36 -5.15
C ASN A 323 -6.56 -16.25 -4.11
N THR A 324 -6.29 -17.50 -4.48
CA THR A 324 -5.53 -18.44 -3.65
C THR A 324 -4.18 -17.82 -3.22
N ARG A 325 -3.85 -17.94 -1.93
CA ARG A 325 -2.59 -17.45 -1.35
C ARG A 325 -1.39 -18.35 -1.66
N ASP A 326 -1.63 -19.61 -2.05
CA ASP A 326 -0.56 -20.52 -2.48
C ASP A 326 -0.13 -20.21 -3.92
N THR A 327 1.09 -19.68 -4.08
CA THR A 327 1.67 -19.31 -5.38
C THR A 327 1.76 -20.48 -6.36
N LYS A 328 2.09 -21.69 -5.89
CA LYS A 328 2.18 -22.87 -6.78
C LYS A 328 0.79 -23.27 -7.27
N ALA A 329 -0.20 -23.23 -6.37
CA ALA A 329 -1.59 -23.48 -6.74
C ALA A 329 -2.12 -22.40 -7.69
N TYR A 330 -1.79 -21.13 -7.48
CA TYR A 330 -2.13 -20.02 -8.36
C TYR A 330 -1.59 -20.28 -9.78
N VAL A 331 -0.28 -20.49 -9.91
CA VAL A 331 0.37 -20.74 -11.22
C VAL A 331 -0.27 -21.94 -11.93
N ARG A 332 -0.41 -23.06 -11.22
CA ARG A 332 -1.01 -24.27 -11.80
C ARG A 332 -2.44 -24.02 -12.31
N LYS A 333 -3.30 -23.42 -11.48
CA LYS A 333 -4.71 -23.16 -11.82
C LYS A 333 -4.83 -22.26 -13.04
N VAL A 334 -4.15 -21.11 -13.02
CA VAL A 334 -4.29 -20.14 -14.10
C VAL A 334 -3.76 -20.70 -15.41
N LEU A 335 -2.59 -21.36 -15.41
CA LEU A 335 -2.02 -21.95 -16.61
C LEU A 335 -2.82 -23.15 -17.14
N SER A 336 -3.65 -23.82 -16.32
CA SER A 336 -4.59 -24.84 -16.78
C SER A 336 -5.95 -24.28 -17.24
N GLY A 337 -6.14 -22.96 -17.18
CA GLY A 337 -7.42 -22.30 -17.50
C GLY A 337 -8.46 -22.38 -16.38
N GLU A 338 -8.07 -22.80 -15.18
CA GLU A 338 -8.92 -22.78 -13.98
C GLU A 338 -8.88 -21.41 -13.29
N SER A 339 -9.99 -21.04 -12.64
CA SER A 339 -10.04 -19.79 -11.86
C SER A 339 -9.11 -19.84 -10.62
N PRO A 340 -8.26 -18.81 -10.40
CA PRO A 340 -7.45 -18.71 -9.19
C PRO A 340 -8.26 -18.28 -7.95
N THR A 341 -9.51 -17.85 -8.13
CA THR A 341 -10.38 -17.37 -7.05
C THR A 341 -10.61 -18.45 -6.00
N PHE A 342 -10.27 -18.12 -4.76
CA PHE A 342 -10.46 -18.95 -3.58
C PHE A 342 -11.76 -18.61 -2.85
N GLN A 343 -12.07 -17.32 -2.72
CA GLN A 343 -13.29 -16.82 -2.09
C GLN A 343 -13.92 -15.74 -2.97
N SER A 344 -15.25 -15.73 -3.02
CA SER A 344 -16.06 -14.70 -3.71
C SER A 344 -17.28 -14.40 -2.86
N GLU A 345 -17.52 -13.13 -2.57
CA GLU A 345 -18.65 -12.67 -1.76
C GLU A 345 -19.29 -11.41 -2.35
N ARG A 346 -20.61 -11.30 -2.18
CA ARG A 346 -21.36 -10.07 -2.44
C ARG A 346 -22.10 -9.72 -1.18
N LEU A 347 -21.70 -8.61 -0.57
CA LEU A 347 -22.34 -8.09 0.64
C LEU A 347 -23.67 -7.41 0.30
N GLU A 348 -24.65 -7.57 1.19
CA GLU A 348 -25.93 -6.88 1.07
C GLU A 348 -25.75 -5.36 1.23
N PRO A 349 -26.65 -4.52 0.69
CA PRO A 349 -26.47 -3.07 0.70
C PRO A 349 -26.17 -2.47 2.07
N ARG A 350 -26.82 -2.98 3.13
CA ARG A 350 -26.61 -2.53 4.51
C ARG A 350 -25.24 -2.95 5.06
N GLU A 351 -24.79 -4.16 4.78
CA GLU A 351 -23.47 -4.66 5.20
C GLU A 351 -22.34 -3.87 4.52
N ARG A 352 -22.49 -3.59 3.23
CA ARG A 352 -21.57 -2.69 2.49
C ARG A 352 -21.53 -1.29 3.09
N ALA A 353 -22.65 -0.78 3.58
CA ALA A 353 -22.69 0.53 4.23
C ALA A 353 -21.90 0.51 5.55
N PHE A 354 -22.05 -0.53 6.37
CA PHE A 354 -21.26 -0.74 7.58
C PHE A 354 -19.77 -0.86 7.28
N GLU A 355 -19.41 -1.67 6.30
CA GLU A 355 -18.02 -1.77 5.85
C GLU A 355 -17.43 -0.44 5.36
N THR A 356 -18.26 0.37 4.69
CA THR A 356 -17.87 1.73 4.28
C THR A 356 -17.60 2.61 5.50
N VAL A 357 -18.34 2.44 6.62
CA VAL A 357 -18.01 3.10 7.89
C VAL A 357 -16.63 2.66 8.39
N GLY A 358 -16.40 1.35 8.49
CA GLY A 358 -15.15 0.81 9.01
C GLY A 358 -13.91 1.22 8.20
N THR A 359 -14.03 1.27 6.88
CA THR A 359 -12.93 1.70 5.98
C THR A 359 -12.72 3.21 6.00
N GLN A 360 -13.79 4.01 5.88
CA GLN A 360 -13.65 5.47 5.77
C GLN A 360 -13.18 6.13 7.07
N LEU A 361 -13.51 5.55 8.23
CA LEU A 361 -13.11 6.07 9.53
C LEU A 361 -11.60 5.97 9.79
N ARG A 362 -10.88 5.17 9.00
CA ARG A 362 -9.40 5.09 9.04
C ARG A 362 -8.71 6.34 8.47
N ARG A 363 -9.45 7.23 7.79
CA ARG A 363 -8.93 8.51 7.31
C ARG A 363 -9.12 9.57 8.38
N LEU A 364 -8.17 10.48 8.53
CA LEU A 364 -8.23 11.56 9.51
C LEU A 364 -9.32 12.59 9.16
N SER A 365 -9.71 12.65 7.88
CA SER A 365 -10.91 13.39 7.43
C SER A 365 -12.23 12.71 7.79
N GLY A 366 -12.20 11.44 8.17
CA GLY A 366 -13.35 10.65 8.58
C GLY A 366 -14.38 10.39 7.47
N ILE A 367 -15.64 10.41 7.89
CA ILE A 367 -16.82 10.09 7.09
C ILE A 367 -17.61 11.37 6.85
N ALA A 368 -17.65 11.84 5.60
CA ALA A 368 -18.51 12.94 5.19
C ALA A 368 -19.93 12.43 4.91
N ARG A 369 -20.93 12.91 5.64
CA ARG A 369 -22.32 12.38 5.58
C ARG A 369 -22.93 12.40 4.19
N GLY A 370 -22.75 13.50 3.46
CA GLY A 370 -23.29 13.65 2.10
C GLY A 370 -22.71 12.63 1.13
N ARG A 371 -21.38 12.43 1.15
CA ARG A 371 -20.69 11.43 0.33
C ARG A 371 -21.05 10.00 0.73
N PHE A 372 -21.14 9.74 2.03
CA PHE A 372 -21.55 8.44 2.55
C PHE A 372 -22.95 8.04 2.06
N ALA A 373 -23.91 8.97 2.13
CA ALA A 373 -25.26 8.75 1.64
C ALA A 373 -25.29 8.55 0.11
N GLU A 374 -24.50 9.33 -0.64
CA GLU A 374 -24.35 9.17 -2.10
C GLU A 374 -23.80 7.77 -2.47
N GLN A 375 -22.78 7.30 -1.74
CA GLN A 375 -22.09 6.05 -2.02
C GLN A 375 -22.88 4.80 -1.60
N THR A 376 -23.53 4.86 -0.45
CA THR A 376 -24.15 3.70 0.18
C THR A 376 -25.67 3.65 0.03
N GLY A 377 -26.31 4.81 -0.16
CA GLY A 377 -27.77 4.96 -0.11
C GLY A 377 -28.34 5.07 1.32
N PHE A 378 -27.49 5.07 2.36
CA PHE A 378 -27.91 5.14 3.77
C PHE A 378 -27.46 6.45 4.43
N GLY A 379 -28.31 7.00 5.31
CA GLY A 379 -27.90 8.07 6.21
C GLY A 379 -27.01 7.53 7.33
N LEU A 380 -25.87 8.17 7.59
CA LEU A 380 -24.89 7.72 8.59
C LEU A 380 -25.51 7.61 9.99
N ASP A 381 -26.23 8.64 10.42
CA ASP A 381 -26.84 8.72 11.75
C ASP A 381 -27.90 7.64 11.95
N ALA A 382 -28.73 7.40 10.93
CA ALA A 382 -29.74 6.34 10.96
C ALA A 382 -29.12 4.93 10.94
N LEU A 383 -27.98 4.76 10.27
CA LEU A 383 -27.27 3.48 10.22
C LEU A 383 -26.61 3.15 11.57
N LEU A 384 -25.99 4.15 12.20
CA LEU A 384 -25.22 3.98 13.44
C LEU A 384 -26.09 4.07 14.71
N GLY A 385 -27.18 4.83 14.67
CA GLY A 385 -28.08 5.03 15.81
C GLY A 385 -27.33 5.61 17.03
N ASP A 386 -27.71 5.18 18.23
CA ASP A 386 -27.18 5.67 19.51
C ASP A 386 -25.68 5.41 19.71
N ARG A 387 -25.06 4.54 18.91
CA ARG A 387 -23.63 4.24 19.00
C ARG A 387 -22.77 5.45 18.65
N LEU A 388 -23.21 6.25 17.67
CA LEU A 388 -22.51 7.46 17.26
C LEU A 388 -22.43 8.51 18.40
N PRO A 389 -23.55 9.00 18.97
CA PRO A 389 -23.48 9.97 20.06
C PRO A 389 -22.76 9.42 21.29
N ARG A 390 -22.89 8.12 21.62
CA ARG A 390 -22.13 7.52 22.74
C ARG A 390 -20.61 7.64 22.56
N LEU A 391 -20.11 7.38 21.35
CA LEU A 391 -18.67 7.47 21.04
C LEU A 391 -18.19 8.93 20.94
N VAL A 392 -19.08 9.86 20.57
CA VAL A 392 -18.83 11.31 20.62
C VAL A 392 -18.76 11.79 22.08
N ASP A 393 -19.72 11.41 22.91
CA ASP A 393 -19.76 11.74 24.35
C ASP A 393 -18.57 11.16 25.10
N ALA A 394 -18.12 9.96 24.69
CA ALA A 394 -16.89 9.39 25.20
C ALA A 394 -15.66 10.22 24.79
N GLY A 395 -15.71 11.01 23.71
CA GLY A 395 -14.57 11.77 23.18
C GLY A 395 -13.65 10.92 22.28
N LEU A 396 -14.17 9.81 21.74
CA LEU A 396 -13.47 8.96 20.77
C LEU A 396 -13.77 9.38 19.32
N LEU A 397 -14.94 9.99 19.09
CA LEU A 397 -15.31 10.62 17.83
C LEU A 397 -15.50 12.12 18.00
N ALA A 398 -15.17 12.88 16.95
CA ALA A 398 -15.58 14.26 16.79
C ALA A 398 -16.61 14.35 15.67
N ASP A 399 -17.67 15.10 15.91
CA ASP A 399 -18.75 15.36 14.96
C ASP A 399 -18.95 16.87 14.81
N ASP A 400 -18.82 17.38 13.59
CA ASP A 400 -19.08 18.79 13.25
C ASP A 400 -20.41 18.99 12.50
N GLY A 401 -21.26 17.96 12.48
CA GLY A 401 -22.53 17.91 11.78
C GLY A 401 -22.40 17.55 10.30
N ALA A 402 -21.30 17.92 9.64
CA ALA A 402 -21.03 17.55 8.25
C ALA A 402 -20.26 16.21 8.16
N SER A 403 -19.36 15.97 9.11
CA SER A 403 -18.45 14.84 9.13
C SER A 403 -18.25 14.26 10.52
N VAL A 404 -17.99 12.95 10.58
CA VAL A 404 -17.58 12.22 11.79
C VAL A 404 -16.16 11.72 11.59
N ARG A 405 -15.26 11.98 12.53
CA ARG A 405 -13.84 11.55 12.48
C ARG A 405 -13.36 11.05 13.84
N LEU A 406 -12.31 10.23 13.84
CA LEU A 406 -11.61 9.85 15.07
C LEU A 406 -11.01 11.10 15.73
N THR A 407 -11.16 11.22 17.04
CA THR A 407 -10.30 12.12 17.81
C THR A 407 -8.90 11.52 17.91
N ARG A 408 -7.91 12.29 18.38
CA ARG A 408 -6.59 11.73 18.69
C ARG A 408 -6.68 10.51 19.63
N ARG A 409 -7.55 10.58 20.64
CA ARG A 409 -7.76 9.47 21.57
C ARG A 409 -8.50 8.30 20.91
N GLY A 410 -9.47 8.58 20.04
CA GLY A 410 -10.14 7.57 19.23
C GLY A 410 -9.21 6.85 18.27
N LEU A 411 -8.19 7.53 17.75
CA LEU A 411 -7.20 6.96 16.84
C LEU A 411 -6.40 5.82 17.48
N PHE A 412 -6.02 5.96 18.75
CA PHE A 412 -5.29 4.93 19.51
C PHE A 412 -6.09 3.66 19.75
N VAL A 413 -7.41 3.73 19.62
CA VAL A 413 -8.34 2.61 19.78
C VAL A 413 -9.24 2.47 18.57
N ALA A 414 -8.74 2.83 17.38
CA ALA A 414 -9.53 2.93 16.16
C ALA A 414 -10.27 1.62 15.83
N ASP A 415 -9.61 0.47 15.99
CA ASP A 415 -10.22 -0.83 15.73
C ASP A 415 -11.38 -1.12 16.69
N ALA A 416 -11.26 -0.79 17.98
CA ALA A 416 -12.34 -0.95 18.96
C ALA A 416 -13.52 0.00 18.69
N VAL A 417 -13.24 1.24 18.26
CA VAL A 417 -14.27 2.20 17.83
C VAL A 417 -15.02 1.68 16.61
N ILE A 418 -14.29 1.17 15.62
CA ILE A 418 -14.88 0.58 14.41
C ILE A 418 -15.71 -0.65 14.79
N GLU A 419 -15.18 -1.57 15.59
CA GLU A 419 -15.91 -2.77 16.04
C GLU A 419 -17.23 -2.40 16.71
N GLU A 420 -17.23 -1.44 17.64
CA GLU A 420 -18.45 -0.95 18.30
C GLU A 420 -19.48 -0.42 17.30
N LEU A 421 -19.03 0.35 16.30
CA LEU A 421 -19.88 0.85 15.22
C LEU A 421 -20.39 -0.26 14.28
N MET A 422 -19.78 -1.45 14.29
CA MET A 422 -20.12 -2.58 13.41
C MET A 422 -21.00 -3.65 14.09
N LYS A 423 -21.15 -3.65 15.42
CA LYS A 423 -21.87 -4.69 16.20
C LYS A 423 -23.32 -5.00 15.78
N ALA A 424 -24.00 -4.11 15.04
CA ALA A 424 -25.36 -4.35 14.54
C ALA A 424 -25.46 -5.30 13.32
N LEU A 425 -24.36 -5.92 12.88
CA LEU A 425 -24.38 -6.98 11.86
C LEU A 425 -24.95 -8.31 12.38
N GLY A 426 -25.33 -8.40 13.65
CA GLY A 426 -25.81 -9.64 14.29
C GLY A 426 -27.13 -9.54 15.06
N GLU A 427 -27.90 -8.45 14.92
CA GLU A 427 -29.24 -8.28 15.53
C GLU A 427 -30.36 -8.16 14.50
#